data_AF-A0A1G3H8X6-F1
#
_entry.id   AF-A0A1G3H8X6-F1
#
_cell.length_a   1.000
_cell.length_b   1.000
_cell.length_c   1.000
_cell.angle_alpha   90.00
_cell.angle_beta   90.00
_cell.angle_gamma   90.00
#
_symmetry.space_group_name_H-M   'P 1'
#
loop_
_entity.id
_entity.type
_entity.pdbx_description
1 polymer ?
#
loop_
_entity_poly.entity_id
_entity_poly.type
_entity_poly.pdbx_seq_one_letter_code
_entity_poly.pdbx_strand_id
1 'polypeptide(L)'
;MLRPIPHLLASLFLVVASFAAEAAKPSAKDQLPEPYRNKPTTGWETVWYCAYAGNALLRCQLGEAGARAKAPAAAINPSLPVVARQIIEAPEMLAGRVIDIPLLAPPFEFSLVGQLAESVMCGSRPGCGIIFGENAAQLAQLVQQYEAHRFARRAATQLASSVAGY
;
A
#
# COMPACT_ATOMS: atom_id res chain seq x y z
N MET A 1 -59.34 1.85 -58.11
CA MET A 1 -59.68 0.52 -58.64
C MET A 1 -58.39 -0.19 -59.06
N LEU A 2 -58.30 -1.49 -58.74
CA LEU A 2 -57.30 -2.50 -59.17
C LEU A 2 -55.85 -2.50 -58.60
N ARG A 3 -55.59 -3.57 -57.84
CA ARG A 3 -54.32 -4.33 -57.64
C ARG A 3 -53.84 -4.96 -58.98
N PRO A 4 -52.57 -5.44 -59.19
CA PRO A 4 -51.80 -6.34 -58.29
C PRO A 4 -50.24 -6.29 -58.29
N ILE A 5 -49.70 -7.11 -57.37
CA ILE A 5 -48.35 -7.63 -56.99
C ILE A 5 -47.67 -8.36 -58.18
N PRO A 6 -46.31 -8.49 -58.39
CA PRO A 6 -45.35 -9.19 -57.49
C PRO A 6 -43.83 -8.87 -57.47
N HIS A 7 -43.21 -9.35 -56.37
CA HIS A 7 -41.89 -9.98 -56.16
C HIS A 7 -40.61 -9.46 -56.85
N LEU A 8 -39.54 -9.20 -56.07
CA LEU A 8 -38.37 -10.08 -55.87
C LEU A 8 -37.20 -9.32 -55.19
N LEU A 9 -36.62 -9.99 -54.18
CA LEU A 9 -35.19 -10.04 -53.82
C LEU A 9 -34.41 -8.74 -53.56
N ALA A 10 -33.91 -8.59 -52.34
CA ALA A 10 -32.47 -8.76 -52.11
C ALA A 10 -32.17 -8.77 -50.60
N SER A 11 -31.66 -9.92 -50.15
CA SER A 11 -31.16 -10.17 -48.81
C SER A 11 -29.97 -9.25 -48.51
N LEU A 12 -30.13 -8.29 -47.61
CA LEU A 12 -29.00 -7.53 -47.08
C LEU A 12 -28.45 -8.28 -45.86
N PHE A 13 -27.33 -8.97 -46.08
CA PHE A 13 -26.55 -9.65 -45.05
C PHE A 13 -26.11 -8.66 -43.96
N LEU A 14 -26.66 -8.82 -42.76
CA LEU A 14 -26.12 -8.25 -41.52
C LEU A 14 -24.90 -9.08 -41.10
N VAL A 15 -23.72 -8.72 -41.59
CA VAL A 15 -22.46 -9.23 -41.02
C VAL A 15 -22.17 -8.43 -39.76
N VAL A 16 -22.73 -8.90 -38.64
CA VAL A 16 -22.26 -8.51 -37.30
C VAL A 16 -20.90 -9.18 -37.11
N ALA A 17 -19.83 -8.43 -37.35
CA ALA A 17 -18.49 -8.86 -36.97
C ALA A 17 -18.39 -8.81 -35.44
N SER A 18 -18.73 -9.93 -34.79
CA SER A 18 -18.38 -10.18 -33.39
C SER A 18 -16.86 -10.30 -33.29
N PHE A 19 -16.17 -9.19 -33.13
CA PHE A 19 -14.80 -9.20 -32.61
C PHE A 19 -14.91 -9.53 -31.12
N ALA A 20 -14.83 -10.82 -30.81
CA ALA A 20 -14.46 -11.28 -29.48
C ALA A 20 -13.04 -10.75 -29.22
N ALA A 21 -12.95 -9.61 -28.52
CA ALA A 21 -11.71 -9.16 -27.93
C ALA A 21 -11.36 -10.17 -26.83
N GLU A 22 -10.63 -11.20 -27.22
CA GLU A 22 -10.02 -12.14 -26.28
C GLU A 22 -9.01 -11.33 -25.48
N ALA A 23 -9.43 -10.86 -24.30
CA ALA A 23 -8.58 -10.15 -23.37
C ALA A 23 -7.40 -11.07 -23.05
N ALA A 24 -6.26 -10.80 -23.69
CA ALA A 24 -5.03 -11.54 -23.48
C ALA A 24 -4.76 -11.57 -21.98
N LYS A 25 -4.89 -12.76 -21.40
CA LYS A 25 -4.66 -13.00 -19.98
C LYS A 25 -3.21 -12.57 -19.71
N PRO A 26 -2.96 -11.57 -18.84
CA PRO A 26 -1.60 -11.08 -18.63
C PRO A 26 -0.71 -12.27 -18.26
N SER A 27 0.34 -12.46 -19.05
CA SER A 27 1.32 -13.51 -18.80
C SER A 27 1.96 -13.22 -17.45
N ALA A 28 2.01 -14.22 -16.56
CA ALA A 28 2.57 -14.06 -15.22
C ALA A 28 4.03 -13.57 -15.18
N LYS A 29 4.71 -13.52 -16.34
CA LYS A 29 6.06 -12.98 -16.51
C LYS A 29 6.11 -11.46 -16.71
N ASP A 30 5.00 -10.80 -17.06
CA ASP A 30 4.96 -9.36 -17.33
C ASP A 30 4.58 -8.51 -16.12
N GLN A 31 4.22 -9.15 -15.00
CA GLN A 31 4.01 -8.47 -13.72
C GLN A 31 5.27 -8.62 -12.86
N LEU A 32 6.37 -7.97 -13.26
CA LEU A 32 7.40 -7.68 -12.27
C LEU A 32 6.76 -6.75 -11.22
N PRO A 33 6.90 -7.05 -9.92
CA PRO A 33 6.40 -6.17 -8.88
C PRO A 33 7.07 -4.79 -9.04
N GLU A 34 6.26 -3.74 -9.07
CA GLU A 34 6.81 -2.38 -9.11
C GLU A 34 7.76 -2.18 -7.93
N PRO A 35 8.88 -1.46 -8.12
CA PRO A 35 9.80 -1.17 -7.05
C PRO A 35 9.05 -0.52 -5.89
N TYR A 36 9.34 -0.99 -4.67
CA TYR A 36 8.68 -0.46 -3.48
C TYR A 36 8.93 1.04 -3.39
N ARG A 37 7.84 1.80 -3.40
CA ARG A 37 7.88 3.25 -3.30
C ARG A 37 7.47 3.66 -1.89
N ASN A 38 8.38 4.29 -1.16
CA ASN A 38 8.05 4.95 0.10
C ASN A 38 6.89 5.93 -0.13
N LYS A 39 5.73 5.65 0.46
CA LYS A 39 4.53 6.45 0.28
C LYS A 39 4.52 7.57 1.32
N PRO A 40 4.53 8.85 0.93
CA PRO A 40 4.35 9.94 1.88
C PRO A 40 2.95 9.83 2.47
N THR A 41 2.87 9.69 3.78
CA THR A 41 1.58 9.59 4.48
C THR A 41 0.90 10.95 4.59
N THR A 42 -0.44 10.96 4.63
CA THR A 42 -1.23 12.18 4.60
C THR A 42 -1.25 12.95 5.94
N GLY A 43 -0.64 12.41 7.00
CA GLY A 43 -0.37 13.09 8.28
C GLY A 43 -1.17 12.58 9.49
N TRP A 44 -2.10 11.64 9.27
CA TRP A 44 -2.93 11.01 10.31
C TRP A 44 -2.64 9.51 10.48
N GLU A 45 -1.59 9.04 9.83
CA GLU A 45 -1.38 7.63 9.52
C GLU A 45 -0.42 6.98 10.52
N THR A 46 -0.59 5.69 10.77
CA THR A 46 0.42 4.90 11.45
C THR A 46 1.62 4.74 10.53
N VAL A 47 2.83 5.13 10.96
CA VAL A 47 4.06 5.01 10.18
C VAL A 47 5.07 4.13 10.89
N TRP A 48 5.55 3.11 10.17
CA TRP A 48 6.63 2.24 10.63
C TRP A 48 7.93 2.56 9.90
N TYR A 49 9.04 2.49 10.61
CA TYR A 49 10.38 2.65 10.06
C TYR A 49 11.03 1.28 9.99
N CYS A 50 11.33 0.80 8.79
CA CYS A 50 11.83 -0.54 8.56
C CYS A 50 13.13 -0.53 7.77
N ALA A 51 14.10 -1.34 8.17
CA ALA A 51 15.34 -1.53 7.42
C ALA A 51 15.79 -2.98 7.44
N TYR A 52 16.44 -3.39 6.36
CA TYR A 52 17.18 -4.65 6.38
C TYR A 52 18.41 -4.51 7.28
N ALA A 53 18.51 -5.41 8.26
CA ALA A 53 19.54 -5.40 9.31
C ALA A 53 20.71 -6.37 9.01
N GLY A 54 20.74 -6.95 7.81
CA GLY A 54 21.66 -8.06 7.49
C GLY A 54 21.13 -9.41 7.98
N ASN A 55 21.84 -10.49 7.64
CA ASN A 55 21.57 -11.85 8.14
C ASN A 55 20.10 -12.31 7.99
N ALA A 56 19.46 -11.97 6.88
CA ALA A 56 18.04 -12.31 6.66
C ALA A 56 17.11 -11.75 7.76
N LEU A 57 17.41 -10.56 8.29
CA LEU A 57 16.57 -9.89 9.29
C LEU A 57 16.07 -8.55 8.78
N LEU A 58 14.78 -8.33 8.91
CA LEU A 58 14.13 -7.04 8.72
C LEU A 58 13.80 -6.45 10.09
N ARG A 59 14.25 -5.24 10.36
CA ARG A 59 14.06 -4.56 11.63
C ARG A 59 13.09 -3.40 11.46
N CYS A 60 12.00 -3.41 12.21
CA CYS A 60 10.97 -2.39 12.17
C CYS A 60 10.77 -1.74 13.54
N GLN A 61 10.46 -0.45 13.55
CA GLN A 61 10.10 0.31 14.75
C GLN A 61 8.92 1.23 14.44
N LEU A 62 8.05 1.44 15.41
CA LEU A 62 6.97 2.41 15.26
C LEU A 62 7.54 3.84 15.27
N GLY A 63 7.34 4.56 14.18
CA GLY A 63 7.67 5.99 14.09
C GLY A 63 6.54 6.85 14.61
N GLU A 64 5.34 6.65 14.08
CA GLU A 64 4.14 7.39 14.45
C GLU A 64 2.96 6.42 14.59
N ALA A 65 2.22 6.48 15.71
CA ALA A 65 1.03 5.65 15.89
C ALA A 65 -0.17 6.13 15.04
N GLY A 66 -0.16 7.40 14.61
CA GLY A 66 -1.29 8.05 13.95
C GLY A 66 -2.47 8.27 14.90
N ALA A 67 -3.56 8.84 14.40
CA ALA A 67 -4.82 8.72 15.11
C ALA A 67 -5.23 7.24 15.13
N ARG A 68 -5.90 6.77 16.19
CA ARG A 68 -6.35 5.38 16.29
C ARG A 68 -7.32 5.08 15.16
N ALA A 69 -6.81 4.55 14.04
CA ALA A 69 -7.63 4.10 12.94
C ALA A 69 -8.50 2.97 13.48
N LYS A 70 -9.79 3.00 13.12
CA LYS A 70 -10.72 1.93 13.48
C LYS A 70 -10.12 0.61 12.99
N ALA A 71 -9.87 -0.31 13.91
CA ALA A 71 -9.33 -1.63 13.56
C ALA A 71 -10.18 -2.26 12.45
N PRO A 72 -9.58 -3.02 11.52
CA PRO A 72 -10.33 -3.69 10.47
C PRO A 72 -11.46 -4.50 11.09
N ALA A 73 -12.66 -4.46 10.48
CA ALA A 73 -13.85 -5.14 11.01
C ALA A 73 -13.74 -6.68 10.98
N ALA A 74 -12.74 -7.22 10.28
CA ALA A 74 -12.47 -8.65 10.26
C ALA A 74 -11.95 -9.11 11.61
N ALA A 75 -12.53 -10.19 12.14
CA ALA A 75 -12.07 -10.81 13.37
C ALA A 75 -10.61 -11.25 13.23
N ILE A 76 -9.72 -10.63 13.99
CA ILE A 76 -8.32 -11.01 14.06
C ILE A 76 -8.25 -12.39 14.71
N ASN A 77 -7.53 -13.31 14.09
CA ASN A 77 -7.43 -14.67 14.59
C ASN A 77 -6.78 -14.64 16.00
N PRO A 78 -7.47 -15.08 17.06
CA PRO A 78 -6.94 -15.04 18.42
C PRO A 78 -5.71 -15.93 18.60
N SER A 79 -5.47 -16.89 17.71
CA SER A 79 -4.29 -17.74 17.68
C SER A 79 -3.01 -17.03 17.19
N LEU A 80 -3.12 -15.80 16.69
CA LEU A 80 -1.93 -15.03 16.34
C LEU A 80 -1.08 -14.73 17.58
N PRO A 81 0.26 -14.74 17.43
CA PRO A 81 1.16 -14.30 18.49
C PRO A 81 0.80 -12.90 19.00
N VAL A 82 1.04 -12.66 20.30
CA VAL A 82 0.69 -11.40 20.97
C VAL A 82 1.24 -10.19 20.21
N VAL A 83 2.49 -10.26 19.74
CA VAL A 83 3.12 -9.18 18.97
C VAL A 83 2.40 -8.89 17.66
N ALA A 84 1.97 -9.92 16.92
CA ALA A 84 1.25 -9.75 15.66
C ALA A 84 -0.13 -9.10 15.91
N ARG A 85 -0.83 -9.50 16.98
CA ARG A 85 -2.09 -8.85 17.37
C ARG A 85 -1.86 -7.39 17.76
N GLN A 86 -0.81 -7.09 18.52
CA GLN A 86 -0.47 -5.71 18.91
C GLN A 86 -0.15 -4.82 17.70
N ILE A 87 0.59 -5.33 16.71
CA ILE A 87 0.86 -4.59 15.46
C ILE A 87 -0.46 -4.17 14.77
N ILE A 88 -1.46 -5.06 14.78
CA ILE A 88 -2.74 -4.83 14.09
C ILE A 88 -3.68 -3.93 14.92
N GLU A 89 -3.87 -4.24 16.21
CA GLU A 89 -4.93 -3.66 17.05
C GLU A 89 -4.51 -2.43 17.85
N ALA A 90 -3.25 -2.37 18.26
CA ALA A 90 -2.75 -1.39 19.22
C ALA A 90 -1.25 -1.10 18.97
N PRO A 91 -0.88 -0.59 17.77
CA PRO A 91 0.51 -0.33 17.43
C PRO A 91 1.19 0.61 18.44
N GLU A 92 0.44 1.53 19.07
CA GLU A 92 0.94 2.44 20.12
C GLU A 92 1.59 1.72 21.30
N MET A 93 1.19 0.48 21.61
CA MET A 93 1.80 -0.33 22.66
C MET A 93 3.23 -0.79 22.32
N LEU A 94 3.60 -0.64 21.05
CA LEU A 94 4.92 -0.97 20.50
C LEU A 94 5.78 0.29 20.31
N ALA A 95 5.35 1.45 20.77
CA ALA A 95 6.14 2.67 20.75
C ALA A 95 7.50 2.46 21.45
N GLY A 96 8.58 2.86 20.80
CA GLY A 96 9.95 2.67 21.28
C GLY A 96 10.47 1.22 21.21
N ARG A 97 9.63 0.24 20.84
CA ARG A 97 10.06 -1.15 20.67
C ARG A 97 10.58 -1.41 19.27
N VAL A 98 11.52 -2.34 19.17
CA VAL A 98 12.06 -2.84 17.91
C VAL A 98 11.50 -4.24 17.66
N ILE A 99 11.06 -4.49 16.44
CA ILE A 99 10.46 -5.74 15.99
C ILE A 99 11.36 -6.29 14.89
N ASP A 100 11.92 -7.47 15.13
CA ASP A 100 12.72 -8.19 14.15
C ASP A 100 11.86 -9.25 13.45
N ILE A 101 11.80 -9.18 12.13
CA ILE A 101 11.08 -10.10 11.25
C ILE A 101 12.13 -10.96 10.54
N PRO A 102 12.20 -12.27 10.85
CA PRO A 102 13.10 -13.17 10.16
C PRO A 102 12.63 -13.39 8.73
N LEU A 103 13.58 -13.30 7.79
CA LEU A 103 13.43 -13.68 6.40
C LEU A 103 13.98 -15.10 6.24
N LEU A 104 13.45 -15.84 5.27
CA LEU A 104 13.93 -17.20 4.96
C LEU A 104 15.35 -17.21 4.39
N ALA A 105 15.75 -16.14 3.72
CA ALA A 105 17.07 -15.97 3.11
C ALA A 105 17.41 -14.48 3.00
N PRO A 106 18.71 -14.13 2.81
CA PRO A 106 19.08 -12.79 2.39
C PRO A 106 18.35 -12.39 1.10
N PRO A 107 17.79 -11.17 1.02
CA PRO A 107 17.00 -10.76 -0.12
C PRO A 107 17.88 -10.53 -1.35
N PHE A 108 17.42 -10.99 -2.51
CA PHE A 108 17.99 -10.60 -3.80
C PHE A 108 17.40 -9.27 -4.29
N GLU A 109 16.12 -9.01 -4.00
CA GLU A 109 15.42 -7.77 -4.35
C GLU A 109 14.83 -7.09 -3.11
N PHE A 110 15.27 -5.87 -2.82
CA PHE A 110 14.79 -5.09 -1.69
C PHE A 110 13.37 -4.52 -1.87
N SER A 111 12.88 -4.42 -3.11
CA SER A 111 11.50 -4.06 -3.41
C SER A 111 10.50 -5.03 -2.76
N LEU A 112 10.74 -6.33 -2.90
CA LEU A 112 9.93 -7.39 -2.29
C LEU A 112 9.99 -7.34 -0.76
N VAL A 113 11.14 -6.99 -0.19
CA VAL A 113 11.29 -6.84 1.27
C VAL A 113 10.46 -5.66 1.78
N GLY A 114 10.46 -4.53 1.06
CA GLY A 114 9.59 -3.39 1.39
C GLY A 114 8.11 -3.76 1.34
N GLN A 115 7.67 -4.52 0.32
CA GLN A 115 6.28 -5.00 0.21
C GLN A 115 5.91 -5.98 1.34
N LEU A 116 6.83 -6.88 1.70
CA LEU A 116 6.65 -7.78 2.84
C LEU A 116 6.52 -6.98 4.15
N ALA A 117 7.40 -6.01 4.37
CA ALA A 117 7.36 -5.14 5.53
C ALA A 117 6.03 -4.37 5.60
N GLU A 118 5.54 -3.81 4.50
CA GLU A 118 4.26 -3.11 4.44
C GLU A 118 3.11 -4.07 4.76
N SER A 119 3.13 -5.27 4.17
CA SER A 119 2.10 -6.29 4.41
C SER A 119 2.06 -6.76 5.86
N VAL A 120 3.21 -6.95 6.51
CA VAL A 120 3.29 -7.40 7.90
C VAL A 120 2.91 -6.28 8.88
N MET A 121 3.43 -5.07 8.66
CA MET A 121 3.27 -3.97 9.62
C MET A 121 1.95 -3.20 9.47
N CYS A 122 1.43 -3.13 8.25
CA CYS A 122 0.19 -2.41 7.96
C CYS A 122 -1.00 -3.33 7.64
N GLY A 123 -0.75 -4.54 7.13
CA GLY A 123 -1.83 -5.41 6.67
C GLY A 123 -2.76 -4.67 5.70
N SER A 124 -4.07 -4.71 5.97
CA SER A 124 -5.08 -3.98 5.19
C SER A 124 -5.53 -2.66 5.83
N ARG A 125 -4.76 -2.08 6.77
CA ARG A 125 -5.18 -0.88 7.50
C ARG A 125 -5.10 0.36 6.61
N PRO A 126 -6.21 1.10 6.41
CA PRO A 126 -6.16 2.37 5.73
C PRO A 126 -5.39 3.38 6.60
N GLY A 127 -4.59 4.23 5.95
CA GLY A 127 -3.74 5.17 6.66
C GLY A 127 -2.68 4.49 7.52
N CYS A 128 -2.10 3.41 7.02
CA CYS A 128 -0.84 2.87 7.52
C CYS A 128 0.17 2.85 6.38
N GLY A 129 1.39 3.28 6.67
CA GLY A 129 2.50 3.23 5.73
C GLY A 129 3.78 2.80 6.41
N ILE A 130 4.78 2.50 5.59
CA ILE A 130 6.13 2.26 6.07
C ILE A 130 7.12 3.19 5.36
N ILE A 131 8.20 3.51 6.04
CA ILE A 131 9.41 4.06 5.45
C ILE A 131 10.43 2.95 5.48
N PHE A 132 10.83 2.49 4.30
CA PHE A 132 11.74 1.39 4.12
C PHE A 132 13.08 1.88 3.55
N GLY A 133 14.16 1.46 4.20
CA GLY A 133 15.54 1.57 3.69
C GLY A 133 16.17 0.19 3.53
N GLU A 134 16.98 0.01 2.49
CA GLU A 134 17.79 -1.20 2.22
C GLU A 134 18.83 -1.46 3.32
N ASN A 135 19.14 -0.45 4.13
CA ASN A 135 19.96 -0.55 5.32
C ASN A 135 19.63 0.59 6.30
N ALA A 136 20.23 0.55 7.49
CA ALA A 136 19.99 1.54 8.54
C ALA A 136 20.37 2.97 8.14
N ALA A 137 21.43 3.17 7.36
CA ALA A 137 21.88 4.49 6.93
C ALA A 137 20.89 5.13 5.95
N GLN A 138 20.42 4.37 4.96
CA GLN A 138 19.40 4.82 4.03
C GLN A 138 18.08 5.10 4.75
N LEU A 139 17.68 4.25 5.70
CA LEU A 139 16.49 4.50 6.51
C LEU A 139 16.61 5.82 7.28
N ALA A 140 17.74 6.08 7.92
CA ALA A 140 17.96 7.33 8.66
C ALA A 140 17.79 8.57 7.76
N GLN A 141 18.32 8.53 6.54
CA GLN A 141 18.17 9.60 5.55
C GLN A 141 16.69 9.79 5.15
N LEU A 142 15.97 8.71 4.87
CA LEU A 142 14.56 8.75 4.48
C LEU A 142 13.67 9.26 5.62
N VAL A 143 13.93 8.82 6.85
CA VAL A 143 13.21 9.28 8.04
C VAL A 143 13.45 10.78 8.25
N GLN A 144 14.69 11.26 8.10
CA GLN A 144 14.98 12.69 8.19
C GLN A 144 14.22 13.50 7.14
N GLN A 145 14.18 13.03 5.89
CA GLN A 145 13.42 13.67 4.81
C GLN A 145 11.91 13.70 5.10
N TYR A 146 11.37 12.58 5.57
CA TYR A 146 9.95 12.46 5.92
C TYR A 146 9.56 13.40 7.06
N GLU A 147 10.33 13.41 8.15
CA GLU A 147 10.04 14.28 9.30
C GLU A 147 10.13 15.75 8.91
N ALA A 148 11.15 16.14 8.12
CA ALA A 148 11.27 17.51 7.60
C ALA A 148 10.02 17.93 6.80
N HIS A 149 9.53 17.08 5.90
CA HIS A 149 8.32 17.34 5.13
C HIS A 149 7.06 17.41 6.02
N ARG A 150 6.96 16.53 7.03
CA ARG A 150 5.86 16.51 7.99
C ARG A 150 5.81 17.78 8.84
N PHE A 151 6.95 18.25 9.34
CA PHE A 151 7.04 19.52 10.06
C PHE A 151 6.58 20.69 9.19
N ALA A 152 7.04 20.76 7.94
CA ALA A 152 6.61 21.80 7.01
C ALA A 152 5.09 21.80 6.79
N ARG A 153 4.46 20.62 6.62
CA ARG A 153 3.00 20.51 6.47
C ARG A 153 2.23 20.93 7.72
N ARG A 154 2.71 20.57 8.90
CA ARG A 154 2.09 20.99 10.17
C ARG A 154 2.14 22.50 10.36
N ALA A 155 3.29 23.11 10.09
CA ALA A 155 3.45 24.56 10.14
C ALA A 155 2.49 25.28 9.16
N ALA A 156 2.40 24.79 7.91
CA ALA A 156 1.47 25.33 6.92
C ALA A 156 0.00 25.22 7.37
N THR A 157 -0.39 24.11 7.99
CA THR A 157 -1.76 23.89 8.50
C THR A 157 -2.09 24.82 9.67
N GLN A 158 -1.11 25.10 10.54
CA GLN A 158 -1.27 26.06 11.65
C GLN A 158 -1.44 27.49 11.14
N LEU A 159 -0.64 27.90 10.15
CA LEU A 159 -0.77 29.22 9.52
C LEU A 159 -2.13 29.37 8.83
N ALA A 160 -2.57 28.37 8.07
CA ALA A 160 -3.88 28.41 7.41
C ALA A 160 -5.04 28.51 8.42
N SER A 161 -4.98 27.76 9.52
CA SER A 161 -5.99 27.83 10.59
C SER A 161 -6.04 29.20 11.26
N SER A 162 -4.90 29.89 11.37
CA SER A 162 -4.83 31.22 11.98
C SER A 162 -5.45 32.32 11.11
N VAL A 163 -5.40 32.17 9.78
CA VAL A 163 -5.98 33.13 8.83
C VAL A 163 -7.51 32.98 8.74
N ALA A 164 -8.04 31.76 8.86
CA ALA A 164 -9.48 31.50 8.77
C ALA A 164 -10.30 31.88 10.03
N GLY A 165 -9.61 32.24 11.12
CA GLY A 165 -10.24 32.62 12.40
C GLY A 165 -10.49 34.13 12.58
N TYR A 166 -10.22 34.93 11.55
CA TYR A 166 -10.51 36.38 11.48
C TYR A 166 -11.62 36.66 10.48
#